data_AF-A0A5R8M2B2-F1
#
_entry.id   AF-A0A5R8M2B2-F1
#
_cell.length_a   1.000
_cell.length_b   1.000
_cell.length_c   1.000
_cell.angle_alpha   90.00
_cell.angle_beta   90.00
_cell.angle_gamma   90.00
#
_symmetry.space_group_name_H-M   'P 1'
#
loop_
_entity.id
_entity.type
_entity.pdbx_description
1 polymer ?
#
loop_
_entity_poly.entity_id
_entity_poly.type
_entity_poly.pdbx_seq_one_letter_code
_entity_poly.pdbx_strand_id
1 'polypeptide(L)'
;MDSEIENISHGLNDISAGAHITKTLLNLYPHVDPLSAKIVSQYFQRYYQDRGAQLNYPETIDHQRLSLLSLIYGQNAESDPLINKHGVDAYEQKHGHRVYSDLLHVSAPQSVTRLFDPINSNTIPILVQWGQGKEIVGKILSGQTPLEELYRLLKQAQQYVVQVFGDQRTSENLVKNGVARFDEHTGLWIARESQYDEDFGLDTTDKAMNYFV
;
A
#
# COMPACT_ATOMS: atom_id res chain seq x y z
N MET A 1 10.46 21.96 -0.27
CA MET A 1 10.54 20.52 -0.54
C MET A 1 11.10 20.35 -1.92
N ASP A 2 12.31 19.83 -1.97
CA ASP A 2 12.99 19.48 -3.20
C ASP A 2 12.67 18.01 -3.49
N SER A 3 11.89 17.78 -4.56
CA SER A 3 11.43 16.45 -4.92
C SER A 3 12.57 15.50 -5.28
N GLU A 4 13.73 16.03 -5.70
CA GLU A 4 14.92 15.22 -6.00
C GLU A 4 15.59 14.69 -4.72
N ILE A 5 15.55 15.45 -3.63
CA ILE A 5 16.09 15.02 -2.33
C ILE A 5 15.18 13.97 -1.69
N GLU A 6 13.86 14.18 -1.75
CA GLU A 6 12.88 13.32 -1.07
C GLU A 6 12.50 12.07 -1.88
N ASN A 7 13.02 11.91 -3.12
CA ASN A 7 12.78 10.77 -4.01
C ASN A 7 11.27 10.45 -4.26
N ILE A 8 10.40 11.45 -4.15
CA ILE A 8 8.94 11.29 -4.23
C ILE A 8 8.41 11.15 -5.66
N SER A 9 9.26 11.37 -6.67
CA SER A 9 8.91 11.26 -8.09
C SER A 9 8.77 9.82 -8.58
N HIS A 10 9.36 8.85 -7.87
CA HIS A 10 9.40 7.46 -8.27
C HIS A 10 8.34 6.66 -7.50
N GLY A 11 7.12 6.60 -8.01
CA GLY A 11 6.05 5.72 -7.51
C GLY A 11 5.22 6.26 -6.34
N LEU A 12 5.64 7.35 -5.68
CA LEU A 12 4.90 8.00 -4.59
C LEU A 12 3.99 9.13 -5.10
N ASN A 13 3.12 8.80 -6.06
CA ASN A 13 2.31 9.77 -6.82
C ASN A 13 1.43 10.66 -5.93
N ASP A 14 0.88 10.12 -4.85
CA ASP A 14 0.01 10.85 -3.92
C ASP A 14 0.79 11.85 -3.06
N ILE A 15 1.97 11.45 -2.57
CA ILE A 15 2.87 12.34 -1.82
C ILE A 15 3.37 13.46 -2.71
N SER A 16 3.78 13.13 -3.94
CA SER A 16 4.21 14.10 -4.95
C SER A 16 3.12 15.13 -5.27
N ALA A 17 1.88 14.67 -5.50
CA ALA A 17 0.75 15.56 -5.75
C ALA A 17 0.43 16.44 -4.53
N GLY A 18 0.45 15.86 -3.32
CA GLY A 18 0.25 16.60 -2.08
C GLY A 18 1.30 17.71 -1.89
N ALA A 19 2.57 17.40 -2.09
CA ALA A 19 3.66 18.37 -2.02
C ALA A 19 3.46 19.53 -3.03
N HIS A 20 3.04 19.21 -4.26
CA HIS A 20 2.75 20.23 -5.28
C HIS A 20 1.58 21.15 -4.89
N ILE A 21 0.48 20.59 -4.38
CA ILE A 21 -0.68 21.35 -3.93
C ILE A 21 -0.29 22.26 -2.75
N THR A 22 0.44 21.71 -1.77
CA THR A 22 0.93 22.47 -0.61
C THR A 22 1.82 23.63 -1.04
N LYS A 23 2.80 23.40 -1.92
CA LYS A 23 3.66 24.47 -2.47
C LYS A 23 2.84 25.57 -3.15
N THR A 24 1.83 25.18 -3.92
CA THR A 24 0.91 26.12 -4.58
C THR A 24 0.15 26.97 -3.56
N LEU A 25 -0.40 26.35 -2.52
CA LEU A 25 -1.17 27.06 -1.49
C LEU A 25 -0.30 28.01 -0.65
N LEU A 26 0.90 27.58 -0.26
CA LEU A 26 1.84 28.42 0.49
C LEU A 26 2.28 29.66 -0.31
N ASN A 27 2.48 29.53 -1.62
CA ASN A 27 2.80 30.66 -2.49
C ASN A 27 1.63 31.64 -2.64
N LEU A 28 0.39 31.13 -2.69
CA LEU A 28 -0.82 31.96 -2.79
C LEU A 28 -1.18 32.64 -1.47
N TYR A 29 -0.85 32.02 -0.33
CA TYR A 29 -1.24 32.47 1.01
C TYR A 29 -0.04 32.47 1.99
N PRO A 30 0.98 33.32 1.79
CA PRO A 30 2.25 33.25 2.53
C PRO A 30 2.16 33.57 4.02
N HIS A 31 1.07 34.20 4.47
CA HIS A 31 0.87 34.65 5.87
C HIS A 31 -0.32 33.97 6.55
N VAL A 32 -0.88 32.92 5.95
CA VAL A 32 -2.01 32.17 6.52
C VAL A 32 -1.45 30.91 7.16
N ASP A 33 -2.03 30.53 8.30
CA ASP A 33 -1.75 29.23 8.92
C ASP A 33 -2.06 28.11 7.91
N PRO A 34 -1.06 27.30 7.50
CA PRO A 34 -1.26 26.23 6.53
C PRO A 34 -2.21 25.13 7.01
N LEU A 35 -2.43 25.03 8.32
CA LEU A 35 -3.34 24.06 8.93
C LEU A 35 -4.74 24.64 9.21
N SER A 36 -4.99 25.90 8.85
CA SER A 36 -6.31 26.49 8.98
C SER A 36 -7.35 25.74 8.13
N ALA A 37 -8.59 25.68 8.63
CA ALA A 37 -9.69 24.98 7.94
C ALA A 37 -9.86 25.40 6.47
N LYS A 38 -9.61 26.69 6.17
CA LYS A 38 -9.65 27.23 4.80
C LYS A 38 -8.60 26.57 3.90
N ILE A 39 -7.35 26.49 4.36
CA ILE A 39 -6.25 25.94 3.55
C ILE A 39 -6.40 24.43 3.42
N VAL A 40 -6.75 23.73 4.49
CA VAL A 40 -7.02 22.29 4.48
C VAL A 40 -8.17 21.95 3.51
N SER A 41 -9.25 22.75 3.51
CA SER A 41 -10.36 22.57 2.58
C SER A 41 -9.91 22.75 1.12
N GLN A 42 -9.14 23.81 0.82
CA GLN A 42 -8.61 24.02 -0.53
C GLN A 42 -7.62 22.94 -0.96
N TYR A 43 -6.82 22.42 -0.04
CA TYR A 43 -5.92 21.29 -0.29
C TYR A 43 -6.72 20.08 -0.77
N PHE A 44 -7.71 19.64 0.00
CA PHE A 44 -8.48 18.45 -0.36
C PHE A 44 -9.37 18.64 -1.60
N GLN A 45 -9.92 19.84 -1.81
CA GLN A 45 -10.63 20.15 -3.05
C GLN A 45 -9.74 19.96 -4.27
N ARG A 46 -8.50 20.47 -4.23
CA ARG A 46 -7.52 20.30 -5.31
C ARG A 46 -7.04 18.86 -5.41
N TYR A 47 -6.82 18.20 -4.28
CA TYR A 47 -6.35 16.82 -4.23
C TYR A 47 -7.36 15.88 -4.90
N TYR A 48 -8.64 16.03 -4.61
CA TYR A 48 -9.67 15.14 -5.15
C TYR A 48 -10.26 15.58 -6.48
N GLN A 49 -9.96 16.78 -6.97
CA GLN A 49 -10.51 17.34 -8.22
C GLN A 49 -10.45 16.35 -9.40
N ASP A 50 -9.30 15.72 -9.61
CA ASP A 50 -9.07 14.79 -10.73
C ASP A 50 -8.98 13.31 -10.29
N ARG A 51 -9.28 13.01 -9.01
CA ARG A 51 -9.15 11.66 -8.45
C ARG A 51 -10.48 10.92 -8.28
N GLY A 52 -11.61 11.58 -8.50
CA GLY A 52 -12.94 11.00 -8.26
C GLY A 52 -13.16 9.64 -8.92
N ALA A 53 -12.65 9.44 -10.13
CA ALA A 53 -12.77 8.17 -10.87
C ALA A 53 -11.99 7.00 -10.25
N GLN A 54 -11.02 7.26 -9.37
CA GLN A 54 -10.24 6.24 -8.66
C GLN A 54 -10.84 5.91 -7.29
N LEU A 55 -11.53 6.88 -6.66
CA LEU A 55 -12.12 6.73 -5.32
C LEU A 55 -13.24 5.70 -5.23
N ASN A 56 -13.79 5.27 -6.37
CA ASN A 56 -14.81 4.23 -6.44
C ASN A 56 -14.20 2.82 -6.57
N TYR A 57 -12.86 2.69 -6.54
CA TYR A 57 -12.10 1.44 -6.63
C TYR A 57 -12.55 0.57 -7.81
N PRO A 58 -12.19 0.96 -9.04
CA PRO A 58 -12.60 0.24 -10.24
C PRO A 58 -11.83 -1.07 -10.37
N GLU A 59 -12.53 -2.19 -10.33
CA GLU A 59 -11.99 -3.54 -10.42
C GLU A 59 -12.58 -4.33 -11.57
N THR A 60 -11.84 -5.33 -12.06
CA THR A 60 -12.35 -6.26 -13.09
C THR A 60 -12.83 -7.55 -12.43
N ILE A 61 -14.12 -7.80 -12.46
CA ILE A 61 -14.77 -8.99 -11.91
C ILE A 61 -15.51 -9.68 -13.06
N ASP A 62 -15.21 -10.96 -13.31
CA ASP A 62 -15.84 -11.76 -14.37
C ASP A 62 -15.87 -11.05 -15.74
N HIS A 63 -14.74 -10.48 -16.15
CA HIS A 63 -14.55 -9.72 -17.40
C HIS A 63 -15.34 -8.40 -17.49
N GLN A 64 -15.93 -7.92 -16.40
CA GLN A 64 -16.64 -6.66 -16.33
C GLN A 64 -15.92 -5.68 -15.40
N ARG A 65 -15.81 -4.42 -15.83
CA ARG A 65 -15.22 -3.36 -15.01
C ARG A 65 -16.31 -2.77 -14.12
N LEU A 66 -16.20 -3.00 -12.82
CA LEU A 66 -17.16 -2.58 -11.80
C LEU A 66 -16.46 -1.70 -10.77
N SER A 67 -17.22 -0.82 -10.13
CA SER A 67 -16.75 -0.11 -8.94
C SER A 67 -17.02 -0.96 -7.71
N LEU A 68 -16.04 -1.16 -6.82
CA LEU A 68 -16.30 -1.86 -5.56
C LEU A 68 -17.35 -1.13 -4.70
N LEU A 69 -17.46 0.20 -4.80
CA LEU A 69 -18.53 0.94 -4.13
C LEU A 69 -19.91 0.51 -4.62
N SER A 70 -20.08 0.30 -5.94
CA SER A 70 -21.35 -0.16 -6.52
C SER A 70 -21.80 -1.53 -6.02
N LEU A 71 -20.87 -2.37 -5.54
CA LEU A 71 -21.19 -3.66 -4.92
C LEU A 71 -21.77 -3.53 -3.52
N ILE A 72 -21.56 -2.39 -2.84
CA ILE A 72 -22.19 -2.09 -1.55
C ILE A 72 -23.47 -1.27 -1.79
N TYR A 73 -23.33 -0.12 -2.46
CA TYR A 73 -24.41 0.81 -2.79
C TYR A 73 -24.13 1.45 -4.15
N GLY A 74 -25.07 1.34 -5.10
CA GLY A 74 -24.95 1.94 -6.43
C GLY A 74 -26.07 2.94 -6.68
N GLN A 75 -25.71 4.14 -7.14
CA GLN A 75 -26.66 5.12 -7.67
C GLN A 75 -26.39 5.29 -9.16
N ASN A 76 -27.32 4.84 -10.01
CA ASN A 76 -27.21 5.02 -11.46
C ASN A 76 -27.98 6.26 -11.96
N ALA A 77 -28.94 6.75 -11.17
CA ALA A 77 -29.69 8.00 -11.37
C ALA A 77 -30.17 8.52 -10.00
N GLU A 78 -30.48 9.82 -9.88
CA GLU A 78 -30.92 10.45 -8.62
C GLU A 78 -32.17 9.77 -8.00
N SER A 79 -32.97 9.09 -8.82
CA SER A 79 -34.20 8.39 -8.42
C SER A 79 -34.04 6.88 -8.21
N ASP A 80 -32.86 6.31 -8.46
CA ASP A 80 -32.64 4.86 -8.34
C ASP A 80 -32.31 4.49 -6.88
N PRO A 81 -32.83 3.37 -6.35
CA PRO A 81 -32.48 2.90 -5.01
C PRO A 81 -30.96 2.68 -4.91
N LEU A 82 -30.36 3.08 -3.77
CA LEU A 82 -28.95 2.84 -3.46
C LEU A 82 -28.70 1.34 -3.23
N ILE A 83 -28.53 0.58 -4.31
CA ILE A 83 -28.39 -0.88 -4.26
C ILE A 83 -27.31 -1.38 -5.22
N ASN A 84 -26.80 -2.58 -4.96
CA ASN A 84 -25.96 -3.33 -5.89
C ASN A 84 -26.80 -3.85 -7.06
N LYS A 85 -27.12 -2.96 -8.02
CA LYS A 85 -27.96 -3.30 -9.18
C LYS A 85 -27.40 -4.48 -9.97
N HIS A 86 -26.08 -4.54 -10.13
CA HIS A 86 -25.43 -5.64 -10.86
C HIS A 86 -25.71 -7.00 -10.23
N GLY A 87 -25.53 -7.12 -8.91
CA GLY A 87 -25.84 -8.35 -8.18
C GLY A 87 -27.33 -8.70 -8.21
N VAL A 88 -28.20 -7.69 -8.14
CA VAL A 88 -29.65 -7.89 -8.26
C VAL A 88 -30.03 -8.41 -9.64
N ASP A 89 -29.60 -7.75 -10.71
CA ASP A 89 -29.92 -8.13 -12.09
C ASP A 89 -29.40 -9.55 -12.39
N ALA A 90 -28.18 -9.87 -11.94
CA ALA A 90 -27.60 -11.21 -12.09
C ALA A 90 -28.39 -12.29 -11.33
N TYR A 91 -28.87 -11.98 -10.12
CA TYR A 91 -29.72 -12.88 -9.34
C TYR A 91 -31.06 -13.14 -10.04
N GLU A 92 -31.77 -12.06 -10.40
CA GLU A 92 -33.11 -12.16 -10.99
C GLU A 92 -33.07 -12.87 -12.34
N GLN A 93 -32.04 -12.63 -13.16
CA GLN A 93 -31.84 -13.36 -14.43
C GLN A 93 -31.62 -14.86 -14.21
N LYS A 94 -30.84 -15.23 -13.18
CA LYS A 94 -30.52 -16.64 -12.89
C LYS A 94 -31.68 -17.40 -12.27
N HIS A 95 -32.45 -16.73 -11.40
CA HIS A 95 -33.48 -17.37 -10.57
C HIS A 95 -34.91 -17.13 -11.07
N GLY A 96 -35.11 -16.21 -12.03
CA GLY A 96 -36.39 -15.96 -12.68
C GLY A 96 -37.44 -15.25 -11.81
N HIS A 97 -37.03 -14.67 -10.68
CA HIS A 97 -37.92 -13.97 -9.75
C HIS A 97 -37.17 -12.86 -9.00
N ARG A 98 -37.90 -12.05 -8.23
CA ARG A 98 -37.36 -10.87 -7.56
C ARG A 98 -36.43 -11.22 -6.41
N VAL A 99 -35.26 -10.58 -6.35
CA VAL A 99 -34.23 -10.87 -5.33
C VAL A 99 -34.75 -10.76 -3.89
N TYR A 100 -35.67 -9.83 -3.64
CA TYR A 100 -36.24 -9.57 -2.31
C TYR A 100 -37.25 -10.61 -1.83
N SER A 101 -37.60 -11.62 -2.64
CA SER A 101 -38.31 -12.79 -2.10
C SER A 101 -37.40 -13.68 -1.26
N ASP A 102 -36.09 -13.66 -1.54
CA ASP A 102 -35.13 -14.62 -1.01
C ASP A 102 -34.05 -13.96 -0.14
N LEU A 103 -33.67 -12.71 -0.46
CA LEU A 103 -32.60 -11.98 0.20
C LEU A 103 -33.11 -10.69 0.86
N LEU A 104 -32.74 -10.50 2.12
CA LEU A 104 -33.00 -9.27 2.87
C LEU A 104 -32.02 -8.14 2.51
N HIS A 105 -30.83 -8.50 2.02
CA HIS A 105 -29.77 -7.56 1.66
C HIS A 105 -29.11 -7.99 0.35
N VAL A 106 -28.82 -7.02 -0.52
CA VAL A 106 -28.30 -7.25 -1.89
C VAL A 106 -26.87 -6.74 -2.09
N SER A 107 -26.25 -6.16 -1.06
CA SER A 107 -24.83 -5.78 -1.07
C SER A 107 -23.92 -7.01 -1.11
N ALA A 108 -22.73 -6.88 -1.69
CA ALA A 108 -21.70 -7.92 -1.74
C ALA A 108 -20.44 -7.55 -0.91
N PRO A 109 -20.55 -7.39 0.43
CA PRO A 109 -19.44 -6.94 1.27
C PRO A 109 -18.28 -7.94 1.31
N GLN A 110 -18.54 -9.24 1.13
CA GLN A 110 -17.48 -10.24 1.04
C GLN A 110 -16.58 -10.02 -0.19
N SER A 111 -17.18 -9.77 -1.36
CA SER A 111 -16.43 -9.50 -2.59
C SER A 111 -15.62 -8.22 -2.47
N VAL A 112 -16.22 -7.16 -1.90
CA VAL A 112 -15.53 -5.89 -1.66
C VAL A 112 -14.38 -6.09 -0.69
N THR A 113 -14.59 -6.74 0.46
CA THR A 113 -13.53 -6.96 1.44
C THR A 113 -12.34 -7.74 0.86
N ARG A 114 -12.61 -8.69 -0.04
CA ARG A 114 -11.56 -9.48 -0.70
C ARG A 114 -10.76 -8.69 -1.75
N LEU A 115 -11.41 -7.75 -2.43
CA LEU A 115 -10.83 -7.01 -3.56
C LEU A 115 -10.37 -5.60 -3.19
N PHE A 116 -10.83 -5.07 -2.07
CA PHE A 116 -10.51 -3.74 -1.61
C PHE A 116 -9.10 -3.71 -1.05
N ASP A 117 -8.16 -3.30 -1.89
CA ASP A 117 -6.76 -3.10 -1.55
C ASP A 117 -6.41 -1.60 -1.63
N PRO A 118 -6.69 -0.82 -0.57
CA PRO A 118 -6.51 0.62 -0.58
C PRO A 118 -5.04 1.05 -0.55
N ILE A 119 -4.15 0.16 -0.14
CA ILE A 119 -2.71 0.41 -0.07
C ILE A 119 -2.04 -0.64 -0.92
N ASN A 120 -1.87 -0.35 -2.21
CA ASN A 120 -1.00 -1.14 -3.06
C ASN A 120 0.46 -0.95 -2.60
N SER A 121 0.89 -1.76 -1.63
CA SER A 121 2.24 -1.68 -1.11
C SER A 121 3.17 -2.35 -2.11
N ASN A 122 3.72 -1.58 -3.03
CA ASN A 122 4.90 -1.95 -3.81
C ASN A 122 6.14 -1.96 -2.90
N THR A 123 6.06 -2.71 -1.80
CA THR A 123 7.10 -2.77 -0.78
C THR A 123 7.60 -4.19 -0.65
N ILE A 124 8.91 -4.33 -0.59
CA ILE A 124 9.57 -5.60 -0.28
C ILE A 124 9.84 -5.62 1.22
N PRO A 125 9.28 -6.58 1.98
CA PRO A 125 9.60 -6.73 3.40
C PRO A 125 11.01 -7.30 3.54
N ILE A 126 11.92 -6.54 4.14
CA ILE A 126 13.30 -6.97 4.36
C ILE A 126 13.54 -7.14 5.85
N LEU A 127 13.90 -8.36 6.26
CA LEU A 127 14.33 -8.65 7.62
C LEU A 127 15.76 -8.14 7.82
N VAL A 128 15.92 -7.18 8.74
CA VAL A 128 17.21 -6.57 9.06
C VAL A 128 17.88 -7.27 10.24
N GLN A 129 19.21 -7.36 10.20
CA GLN A 129 20.01 -7.99 11.24
C GLN A 129 20.41 -6.97 12.33
N TRP A 130 19.44 -6.24 12.86
CA TRP A 130 19.62 -5.24 13.92
C TRP A 130 19.09 -5.74 15.27
N GLY A 131 19.80 -5.46 16.37
CA GLY A 131 19.44 -5.93 17.71
C GLY A 131 19.20 -7.45 17.75
N GLN A 132 18.05 -7.89 18.25
CA GLN A 132 17.70 -9.33 18.29
C GLN A 132 17.36 -9.89 16.89
N GLY A 133 17.17 -9.05 15.87
CA GLY A 133 16.96 -9.47 14.50
C GLY A 133 18.11 -10.34 13.98
N LYS A 134 19.36 -10.07 14.42
CA LYS A 134 20.53 -10.88 14.09
C LYS A 134 20.41 -12.32 14.60
N GLU A 135 20.01 -12.49 15.87
CA GLU A 135 19.81 -13.81 16.46
C GLU A 135 18.65 -14.56 15.80
N ILE A 136 17.57 -13.85 15.50
CA ILE A 136 16.39 -14.40 14.83
C ILE A 136 16.76 -14.91 13.43
N VAL A 137 17.48 -14.10 12.63
CA VAL A 137 17.99 -14.51 11.31
C VAL A 137 18.88 -15.74 11.42
N GLY A 138 19.81 -15.75 12.37
CA GLY A 138 20.69 -16.91 12.60
C GLY A 138 19.92 -18.20 12.88
N LYS A 139 18.88 -18.15 13.73
CA LYS A 139 18.03 -19.31 14.04
C LYS A 139 17.20 -19.76 12.85
N ILE A 140 16.58 -18.82 12.14
CA ILE A 140 15.77 -19.11 10.94
C ILE A 140 16.64 -19.78 9.87
N LEU A 141 17.80 -19.21 9.57
CA LEU A 141 18.70 -19.71 8.52
C LEU A 141 19.46 -20.99 8.90
N SER A 142 19.52 -21.36 10.18
CA SER A 142 20.13 -22.62 10.59
C SER A 142 19.40 -23.84 10.02
N GLY A 143 18.11 -23.70 9.68
CA GLY A 143 17.26 -24.80 9.18
C GLY A 143 16.98 -25.90 10.21
N GLN A 144 17.42 -25.73 11.46
CA GLN A 144 17.30 -26.73 12.54
C GLN A 144 16.16 -26.39 13.52
N THR A 145 15.43 -25.31 13.27
CA THR A 145 14.39 -24.82 14.16
C THR A 145 13.09 -25.61 13.97
N PRO A 146 12.50 -26.20 15.03
CA PRO A 146 11.19 -26.86 14.95
C PRO A 146 10.10 -25.91 14.46
N LEU A 147 9.10 -26.43 13.73
CA LEU A 147 8.06 -25.62 13.10
C LEU A 147 7.33 -24.67 14.08
N GLU A 148 7.02 -25.14 15.29
CA GLU A 148 6.35 -24.32 16.31
C GLU A 148 7.23 -23.15 16.79
N GLU A 149 8.53 -23.38 16.91
CA GLU A 149 9.49 -22.33 17.27
C GLU A 149 9.70 -21.36 16.10
N LEU A 150 9.70 -21.86 14.85
CA LEU A 150 9.78 -21.04 13.65
C LEU A 150 8.62 -20.03 13.58
N TYR A 151 7.38 -20.45 13.86
CA TYR A 151 6.25 -19.52 13.92
C TYR A 151 6.44 -18.40 14.95
N ARG A 152 7.00 -18.74 16.10
CA ARG A 152 7.29 -17.76 17.16
C ARG A 152 8.39 -16.78 16.74
N LEU A 153 9.45 -17.29 16.12
CA LEU A 153 10.53 -16.48 15.58
C LEU A 153 10.04 -15.54 14.48
N LEU A 154 9.22 -16.03 13.53
CA LEU A 154 8.64 -15.20 12.48
C LEU A 154 7.75 -14.08 13.05
N LYS A 155 7.01 -14.35 14.13
CA LYS A 155 6.22 -13.32 14.82
C LYS A 155 7.11 -12.29 15.51
N GLN A 156 8.22 -12.71 16.12
CA GLN A 156 9.22 -11.80 16.71
C GLN A 156 10.00 -11.04 15.65
N ALA A 157 10.20 -11.64 14.46
CA ALA A 157 10.93 -11.04 13.34
C ALA A 157 10.23 -9.80 12.79
N GLN A 158 8.90 -9.71 12.90
CA GLN A 158 8.10 -8.60 12.35
C GLN A 158 8.57 -7.22 12.83
N GLN A 159 9.07 -7.09 14.06
CA GLN A 159 9.59 -5.82 14.59
C GLN A 159 10.94 -5.41 13.97
N TYR A 160 11.59 -6.33 13.25
CA TYR A 160 12.86 -6.15 12.55
C TYR A 160 12.66 -6.18 11.03
N VAL A 161 11.44 -6.02 10.54
CA VAL A 161 11.14 -5.93 9.11
C VAL A 161 11.05 -4.46 8.72
N VAL A 162 11.81 -4.07 7.70
CA VAL A 162 11.71 -2.77 7.05
C VAL A 162 11.02 -2.94 5.71
N GLN A 163 10.00 -2.12 5.46
CA GLN A 163 9.31 -2.08 4.17
C GLN A 163 10.09 -1.21 3.20
N VAL A 164 10.72 -1.82 2.20
CA VAL A 164 11.43 -1.09 1.14
C VAL A 164 10.48 -0.85 -0.01
N PHE A 165 10.05 0.40 -0.18
CA PHE A 165 9.26 0.81 -1.34
C PHE A 165 10.10 0.72 -2.61
N GLY A 166 9.52 0.14 -3.67
CA GLY A 166 10.28 -0.17 -4.86
C GLY A 166 9.44 -0.44 -6.10
N ASP A 167 9.99 -0.11 -7.25
CA ASP A 167 9.46 -0.56 -8.53
C ASP A 167 9.97 -1.97 -8.90
N GLN A 168 9.66 -2.41 -10.13
CA GLN A 168 10.02 -3.72 -10.67
C GLN A 168 11.52 -4.06 -10.58
N ARG A 169 12.42 -3.07 -10.49
CA ARG A 169 13.87 -3.28 -10.44
C ARG A 169 14.44 -3.31 -9.02
N THR A 170 13.61 -3.10 -8.01
CA THR A 170 14.08 -2.91 -6.63
C THR A 170 14.71 -4.19 -6.09
N SER A 171 14.07 -5.34 -6.29
CA SER A 171 14.64 -6.65 -5.93
C SER A 171 15.97 -6.92 -6.63
N GLU A 172 16.06 -6.61 -7.92
CA GLU A 172 17.30 -6.77 -8.71
C GLU A 172 18.42 -5.88 -8.16
N ASN A 173 18.10 -4.63 -7.83
CA ASN A 173 19.06 -3.68 -7.26
C ASN A 173 19.53 -4.10 -5.86
N LEU A 174 18.64 -4.59 -5.01
CA LEU A 174 18.98 -5.08 -3.68
C LEU A 174 20.01 -6.22 -3.74
N VAL A 175 19.83 -7.15 -4.68
CA VAL A 175 20.77 -8.26 -4.90
C VAL A 175 22.07 -7.74 -5.53
N LYS A 176 21.98 -6.95 -6.60
CA LYS A 176 23.13 -6.45 -7.36
C LYS A 176 24.06 -5.59 -6.50
N ASN A 177 23.50 -4.74 -5.64
CA ASN A 177 24.25 -3.88 -4.73
C ASN A 177 24.66 -4.62 -3.45
N GLY A 178 24.27 -5.89 -3.29
CA GLY A 178 24.59 -6.67 -2.11
C GLY A 178 23.89 -6.21 -0.82
N VAL A 179 22.85 -5.39 -0.91
CA VAL A 179 22.09 -4.87 0.23
C VAL A 179 21.36 -6.00 0.95
N ALA A 180 20.63 -6.81 0.19
CA ALA A 180 19.83 -7.91 0.71
C ALA A 180 19.89 -9.12 -0.23
N ARG A 181 19.62 -10.30 0.33
CA ARG A 181 19.47 -11.54 -0.41
C ARG A 181 18.10 -12.15 -0.15
N PHE A 182 17.55 -12.78 -1.17
CA PHE A 182 16.38 -13.64 -1.01
C PHE A 182 16.85 -15.05 -0.64
N ASP A 183 16.28 -15.59 0.44
CA ASP A 183 16.50 -16.96 0.86
C ASP A 183 15.36 -17.85 0.38
N GLU A 184 15.62 -18.68 -0.63
CA GLU A 184 14.62 -19.55 -1.29
C GLU A 184 14.01 -20.59 -0.33
N HIS A 185 14.74 -20.98 0.72
CA HIS A 185 14.26 -21.99 1.66
C HIS A 185 13.19 -21.44 2.59
N THR A 186 13.36 -20.20 3.04
CA THR A 186 12.46 -19.53 3.98
C THR A 186 11.48 -18.57 3.30
N GLY A 187 11.75 -18.19 2.04
CA GLY A 187 10.99 -17.20 1.29
C GLY A 187 11.19 -15.76 1.81
N LEU A 188 12.29 -15.49 2.51
CA LEU A 188 12.53 -14.20 3.16
C LEU A 188 13.60 -13.38 2.44
N TRP A 189 13.38 -12.07 2.35
CA TRP A 189 14.46 -11.11 2.07
C TRP A 189 15.19 -10.75 3.35
N ILE A 190 16.51 -10.87 3.33
CA ILE A 190 17.37 -10.65 4.50
C ILE A 190 18.46 -9.65 4.13
N ALA A 191 18.51 -8.53 4.83
CA ALA A 191 19.57 -7.54 4.66
C ALA A 191 20.91 -8.07 5.19
N ARG A 192 22.02 -7.64 4.59
CA ARG A 192 23.33 -7.84 5.23
C ARG A 192 23.41 -7.01 6.51
N GLU A 193 24.13 -7.53 7.49
CA GLU A 193 24.31 -6.85 8.78
C GLU A 193 24.90 -5.44 8.61
N SER A 194 25.89 -5.29 7.71
CA SER A 194 26.56 -4.00 7.46
C SER A 194 25.75 -2.99 6.66
N GLN A 195 24.51 -3.30 6.28
CA GLN A 195 23.67 -2.46 5.43
C GLN A 195 22.54 -1.79 6.23
N TYR A 196 22.49 -2.04 7.54
CA TYR A 196 21.58 -1.34 8.44
C TYR A 196 22.40 -0.54 9.45
N ASP A 197 22.11 0.76 9.51
CA ASP A 197 22.71 1.71 10.43
C ASP A 197 21.66 2.25 11.42
N GLU A 198 22.07 2.59 12.63
CA GLU A 198 21.14 3.07 13.66
C GLU A 198 20.62 4.49 13.40
N ASP A 199 21.42 5.33 12.72
CA ASP A 199 21.09 6.72 12.47
C ASP A 199 20.27 6.89 11.19
N PHE A 200 20.54 6.11 10.14
CA PHE A 200 19.86 6.25 8.84
C PHE A 200 19.13 4.99 8.33
N GLY A 201 19.17 3.88 9.07
CA GLY A 201 18.43 2.66 8.73
C GLY A 201 19.06 1.86 7.60
N LEU A 202 18.23 1.31 6.71
CA LEU A 202 18.68 0.43 5.62
C LEU A 202 19.24 1.26 4.45
N ASP A 203 20.52 1.11 4.13
CA ASP A 203 21.10 1.67 2.91
C ASP A 203 20.74 0.80 1.71
N THR A 204 19.99 1.35 0.76
CA THR A 204 19.61 0.65 -0.48
C THR A 204 20.49 1.03 -1.68
N THR A 205 21.33 2.05 -1.50
CA THR A 205 22.20 2.63 -2.52
C THR A 205 23.52 2.92 -1.84
N ASP A 206 24.48 2.00 -1.88
CA ASP A 206 25.86 1.98 -1.33
C ASP A 206 26.65 3.33 -1.36
N LYS A 207 26.03 4.40 -0.88
CA LYS A 207 26.30 5.83 -1.09
C LYS A 207 26.00 6.60 0.19
N ALA A 208 25.13 6.12 1.08
CA ALA A 208 24.90 6.79 2.37
C ALA A 208 26.20 6.81 3.20
N MET A 209 27.00 5.74 3.11
CA MET A 209 28.33 5.64 3.72
C MET A 209 29.34 6.71 3.25
N ASN A 210 29.11 7.41 2.13
CA ASN A 210 30.02 8.43 1.59
C ASN A 210 29.67 9.86 2.02
N TYR A 211 28.60 10.10 2.78
CA TYR A 211 28.24 11.45 3.25
C TYR A 211 28.93 11.88 4.55
N PHE A 212 29.67 10.98 5.20
CA PHE A 212 30.30 11.23 6.50
C PHE A 212 31.82 10.98 6.54
N VAL A 213 32.50 11.05 5.39
CA VAL A 213 33.98 11.11 5.31
C VAL A 213 34.44 12.48 4.84
#